data_AF-A0A2P9AHH0-F1
#
_entry.id   AF-A0A2P9AHH0-F1
#
_cell.length_a   1.000
_cell.length_b   1.000
_cell.length_c   1.000
_cell.angle_alpha   90.00
_cell.angle_beta   90.00
_cell.angle_gamma   90.00
#
_symmetry.space_group_name_H-M   'P 1'
#
loop_
_entity.id
_entity.type
_entity.pdbx_description
1 polymer ?
#
loop_
_entity_poly.entity_id
_entity_poly.type
_entity_poly.pdbx_seq_one_letter_code
_entity_poly.pdbx_strand_id
1 'polypeptide(L)'
;MPSWNRGHIVGQGRPVQFEITEQTRAAVGAWINCRHLAERDFLFPSRVRAKPHISTRQYGRIVDKWVASIGLDPKRYGTHSMRRTKASQIYKEISNIRAVQQLLGHTKLESTVRYLGIEVDDALAISEQVEL
;
A
#
# COMPACT_ATOMS: atom_id res chain seq x y z
N MET A 1 21.49 -17.22 1.17
CA MET A 1 20.54 -17.04 2.29
C MET A 1 19.17 -16.74 1.69
N PRO A 2 18.09 -17.45 2.06
CA PRO A 2 16.78 -17.19 1.46
C PRO A 2 16.24 -15.86 1.98
N SER A 3 16.08 -14.88 1.09
CA SER A 3 15.52 -13.57 1.41
C SER A 3 14.02 -13.69 1.62
N TRP A 4 13.59 -13.80 2.88
CA TRP A 4 12.19 -13.81 3.27
C TRP A 4 11.55 -12.41 3.17
N ASN A 5 11.85 -11.61 2.13
CA ASN A 5 11.39 -10.23 2.06
C ASN A 5 9.93 -10.04 1.60
N ARG A 6 9.29 -11.14 1.22
CA ARG A 6 8.01 -11.15 0.51
C ARG A 6 6.81 -11.38 1.44
N GLY A 7 5.86 -10.45 1.41
CA GLY A 7 4.52 -10.63 1.98
C GLY A 7 3.50 -11.05 0.92
N HIS A 8 2.49 -11.81 1.33
CA HIS A 8 1.36 -12.20 0.48
C HIS A 8 0.06 -11.62 1.06
N ILE A 9 -0.67 -10.83 0.27
CA ILE A 9 -2.06 -10.45 0.62
C ILE A 9 -3.01 -11.12 -0.36
N VAL A 10 -4.00 -11.84 0.19
CA VAL A 10 -5.12 -12.43 -0.56
C VAL A 10 -6.34 -11.53 -0.37
N GLY A 11 -6.75 -10.83 -1.43
CA GLY A 11 -7.98 -10.03 -1.48
C GLY A 11 -9.07 -10.69 -2.36
N GLN A 12 -10.11 -9.95 -2.76
CA GLN A 12 -11.13 -10.40 -3.73
C GLN A 12 -10.61 -10.49 -5.18
N GLY A 13 -9.33 -10.80 -5.36
CA GLY A 13 -8.64 -10.83 -6.64
C GLY A 13 -7.38 -11.68 -6.57
N ARG A 14 -6.54 -11.60 -7.61
CA ARG A 14 -5.30 -12.37 -7.67
C ARG A 14 -4.38 -11.98 -6.49
N PRO A 15 -3.79 -12.94 -5.77
CA PRO A 15 -2.84 -12.64 -4.70
C PRO A 15 -1.73 -11.72 -5.22
N VAL A 16 -1.48 -10.62 -4.51
CA VAL A 16 -0.41 -9.69 -4.84
C VAL A 16 0.75 -9.96 -3.90
N GLN A 17 1.92 -10.22 -4.48
CA GLN A 17 3.18 -10.29 -3.75
C GLN A 17 3.77 -8.89 -3.69
N PHE A 18 4.25 -8.50 -2.51
CA PHE A 18 4.97 -7.25 -2.33
C PHE A 18 6.11 -7.44 -1.37
N GLU A 19 7.17 -6.69 -1.60
CA GLU A 19 8.29 -6.59 -0.69
C GLU A 19 7.93 -5.58 0.41
N ILE A 20 8.20 -5.94 1.66
CA ILE A 20 8.10 -5.02 2.79
C ILE A 20 9.48 -4.47 3.16
N THR A 21 9.53 -3.21 3.57
CA THR A 21 10.77 -2.62 4.08
C THR A 21 11.22 -3.35 5.34
N GLU A 22 12.52 -3.32 5.61
CA GLU A 22 13.06 -3.95 6.82
C GLU A 22 12.48 -3.34 8.10
N GLN A 23 12.26 -2.03 8.10
CA GLN A 23 11.56 -1.36 9.20
C GLN A 23 10.13 -1.90 9.40
N THR A 24 9.39 -2.13 8.31
CA THR A 24 8.04 -2.70 8.38
C THR A 24 8.09 -4.14 8.91
N ARG A 25 9.04 -4.95 8.44
CA ARG A 25 9.26 -6.31 8.95
C ARG A 25 9.51 -6.31 10.45
N ALA A 26 10.45 -5.49 10.92
CA ALA A 26 10.79 -5.41 12.33
C ALA A 26 9.58 -4.98 13.18
N ALA A 27 8.82 -3.97 12.74
CA ALA A 27 7.62 -3.53 13.43
C ALA A 27 6.52 -4.61 13.49
N VAL A 28 6.30 -5.33 12.38
CA VAL A 28 5.34 -6.44 12.32
C VAL A 28 5.79 -7.60 13.21
N GLY A 29 7.07 -7.95 13.22
CA GLY A 29 7.63 -8.97 14.11
C GLY A 29 7.47 -8.61 15.59
N ALA A 30 7.80 -7.38 15.96
CA ALA A 30 7.60 -6.88 17.32
C ALA A 30 6.11 -6.93 17.74
N TRP A 31 5.21 -6.60 16.83
CA TRP A 31 3.76 -6.69 17.05
C TRP A 31 3.29 -8.14 17.26
N ILE A 32 3.71 -9.08 16.41
CA ILE A 32 3.39 -10.51 16.53
C ILE A 32 3.82 -11.03 17.90
N ASN A 33 5.05 -10.71 18.32
CA ASN A 33 5.60 -11.13 19.61
C ASN A 33 4.83 -10.53 20.78
N CYS A 34 4.59 -9.21 20.77
CA CYS A 34 3.86 -8.51 21.82
C CYS A 34 2.42 -9.03 22.00
N ARG A 35 1.79 -9.42 20.89
CA ARG A 35 0.40 -9.92 20.87
C ARG A 35 0.28 -11.43 20.99
N HIS A 36 1.39 -12.16 21.01
CA HIS A 36 1.45 -13.62 21.02
C HIS A 36 0.60 -14.26 19.92
N LEU A 37 0.69 -13.72 18.69
CA LEU A 37 -0.10 -14.22 17.56
C LEU A 37 0.44 -15.56 17.07
N ALA A 38 -0.46 -16.52 16.87
CA ALA A 38 -0.18 -17.78 16.19
C ALA A 38 -0.24 -17.61 14.66
N GLU A 39 0.28 -18.57 13.92
CA GLU A 39 0.34 -18.53 12.45
C GLU A 39 -1.03 -18.36 11.76
N ARG A 40 -2.09 -18.86 12.40
CA ARG A 40 -3.46 -18.80 11.87
C ARG A 40 -4.23 -17.56 12.32
N ASP A 41 -3.63 -16.74 13.17
CA ASP A 41 -4.28 -15.53 13.66
C ASP A 41 -4.27 -14.43 12.60
N PHE A 42 -5.30 -13.58 12.65
CA PHE A 42 -5.29 -12.34 11.89
C PHE A 42 -4.19 -11.43 12.41
N LEU A 43 -3.37 -10.88 11.50
CA LEU A 43 -2.27 -9.99 11.88
C LEU A 43 -2.76 -8.77 12.68
N PHE A 44 -3.97 -8.28 12.39
CA PHE A 44 -4.60 -7.18 13.11
C PHE A 44 -5.93 -7.65 13.74
N PRO A 45 -5.88 -8.28 14.93
CA PRO A 45 -7.09 -8.76 15.60
C PRO A 45 -7.97 -7.61 16.08
N SER A 46 -9.27 -7.84 16.12
CA SER A 46 -10.21 -6.84 16.66
C SER A 46 -10.04 -6.70 18.17
N ARG A 47 -10.39 -5.52 18.70
CA ARG A 47 -10.60 -5.33 20.15
C ARG A 47 -12.00 -5.77 20.60
N VAL A 48 -12.92 -5.92 19.65
CA VAL A 48 -14.31 -6.35 19.89
C VAL A 48 -14.36 -7.87 19.79
N ARG A 49 -14.71 -8.54 20.90
CA ARG A 49 -14.72 -10.02 21.02
C ARG A 49 -15.56 -10.73 19.94
N ALA A 50 -16.61 -10.06 19.44
CA ALA A 50 -17.50 -10.60 18.41
C ALA A 50 -16.95 -10.52 16.96
N LYS A 51 -15.76 -9.93 16.73
CA LYS A 51 -15.16 -9.81 15.40
C LYS A 51 -13.74 -10.35 15.41
N PRO A 52 -13.33 -11.17 14.42
CA PRO A 52 -12.00 -11.78 14.44
C PRO A 52 -10.86 -10.80 14.09
N HIS A 53 -11.11 -9.79 13.27
CA HIS A 53 -10.11 -8.81 12.84
C HIS A 53 -10.67 -7.38 12.82
N ILE A 54 -9.79 -6.38 12.71
CA ILE A 54 -10.22 -4.99 12.54
C ILE A 54 -11.10 -4.83 11.31
N SER A 55 -12.14 -4.01 11.41
CA SER A 55 -12.97 -3.65 10.26
C SER A 55 -12.29 -2.57 9.41
N THR A 56 -12.68 -2.45 8.16
CA THR A 56 -12.24 -1.35 7.26
C THR A 56 -12.50 0.03 7.89
N ARG A 57 -13.63 0.19 8.59
CA ARG A 57 -13.96 1.42 9.30
C ARG A 57 -12.98 1.70 10.45
N GLN A 58 -12.57 0.66 11.18
CA GLN A 58 -11.60 0.82 12.26
C GLN A 58 -10.21 1.14 11.72
N TYR A 59 -9.81 0.50 10.61
CA TYR A 59 -8.57 0.83 9.92
C TYR A 59 -8.55 2.30 9.49
N GLY A 60 -9.63 2.79 8.85
CA GLY A 60 -9.77 4.20 8.47
C GLY A 60 -9.59 5.13 9.67
N ARG A 61 -10.26 4.87 10.79
CA ARG A 61 -10.14 5.68 12.01
C ARG A 61 -8.72 5.72 12.60
N ILE A 62 -7.97 4.62 12.49
CA ILE A 62 -6.58 4.60 12.96
C ILE A 62 -5.75 5.53 12.09
N VAL A 63 -5.92 5.45 10.77
CA VAL A 63 -5.23 6.34 9.82
C VAL A 63 -5.63 7.80 10.05
N ASP A 64 -6.93 8.10 10.21
CA ASP A 64 -7.41 9.45 10.47
C ASP A 64 -6.75 10.06 11.71
N LYS A 65 -6.56 9.26 12.76
CA LYS A 65 -5.86 9.68 13.99
C LYS A 65 -4.39 9.98 13.73
N TRP A 66 -3.69 9.15 12.96
CA TRP A 66 -2.29 9.38 12.62
C TRP A 66 -2.14 10.64 11.76
N VAL A 67 -2.99 10.82 10.76
CA VAL A 67 -3.04 12.01 9.90
C VAL A 67 -3.27 13.26 10.73
N ALA A 68 -4.26 13.25 11.64
CA ALA A 68 -4.51 14.37 12.53
C ALA A 68 -3.33 14.66 13.47
N SER A 69 -2.63 13.62 13.97
CA SER A 69 -1.51 13.79 14.90
C SER A 69 -0.30 14.49 14.29
N ILE A 70 -0.18 14.50 12.96
CA ILE A 70 0.87 15.22 12.23
C ILE A 70 0.36 16.55 11.64
N GLY A 71 -0.83 17.01 12.04
CA GLY A 71 -1.40 18.29 11.63
C GLY A 71 -2.05 18.31 10.24
N LEU A 72 -2.30 17.15 9.63
CA LEU A 72 -2.98 17.06 8.33
C LEU A 72 -4.49 16.85 8.49
N ASP A 73 -5.26 17.26 7.48
CA ASP A 73 -6.73 17.10 7.45
C ASP A 73 -7.12 15.64 7.10
N PRO A 74 -7.75 14.88 8.02
CA PRO A 74 -8.20 13.51 7.76
C PRO A 74 -9.26 13.38 6.67
N LYS A 75 -9.95 14.48 6.31
CA LYS A 75 -10.89 14.46 5.17
C LYS A 75 -10.16 14.44 3.82
N ARG A 76 -8.92 14.92 3.78
CA ARG A 76 -8.08 14.97 2.57
C ARG A 76 -7.11 13.81 2.49
N TYR A 77 -6.60 13.35 3.62
CA TYR A 77 -5.61 12.28 3.70
C TYR A 77 -6.17 11.08 4.45
N GLY A 78 -6.18 9.93 3.78
CA GLY A 78 -6.66 8.67 4.32
C GLY A 78 -6.10 7.47 3.57
N THR A 79 -6.70 6.31 3.76
CA THR A 79 -6.20 5.03 3.22
C THR A 79 -6.04 5.04 1.69
N HIS A 80 -6.98 5.67 0.97
CA HIS A 80 -6.91 5.80 -0.48
C HIS A 80 -5.85 6.78 -0.97
N SER A 81 -5.66 7.91 -0.27
CA SER A 81 -4.63 8.88 -0.65
C SER A 81 -3.25 8.27 -0.44
N MET A 82 -3.02 7.57 0.68
CA MET A 82 -1.76 6.87 0.94
C MET A 82 -1.44 5.82 -0.14
N ARG A 83 -2.43 5.02 -0.55
CA ARG A 83 -2.26 4.04 -1.64
C ARG A 83 -1.87 4.72 -2.95
N ARG A 84 -2.53 5.83 -3.28
CA ARG A 84 -2.23 6.61 -4.50
C ARG A 84 -0.83 7.20 -4.45
N THR A 85 -0.45 7.85 -3.34
CA THR A 85 0.88 8.45 -3.17
C THR A 85 2.00 7.43 -3.36
N LYS A 86 1.90 6.25 -2.75
CA LYS A 86 2.91 5.20 -2.92
C LYS A 86 3.03 4.76 -4.38
N ALA A 87 1.91 4.55 -5.07
CA ALA A 87 1.92 4.15 -6.47
C ALA A 87 2.51 5.24 -7.39
N SER A 88 2.16 6.50 -7.15
CA SER A 88 2.72 7.65 -7.88
C SER A 88 4.23 7.80 -7.65
N GLN A 89 4.72 7.62 -6.42
CA GLN A 89 6.16 7.64 -6.14
C GLN A 89 6.89 6.51 -6.88
N ILE A 90 6.37 5.29 -6.84
CA ILE A 90 6.97 4.17 -7.57
C ILE A 90 7.01 4.48 -9.07
N TYR A 91 5.92 4.99 -9.65
CA TYR A 91 5.90 5.36 -11.07
C TYR A 91 6.98 6.38 -11.42
N LYS A 92 7.18 7.41 -10.59
CA LYS A 92 8.22 8.42 -10.81
C LYS A 92 9.64 7.86 -10.80
N GLU A 93 9.90 6.83 -10.01
CA GLU A 93 11.23 6.22 -9.89
C GLU A 93 11.53 5.25 -11.03
N ILE A 94 10.54 4.45 -11.48
CA ILE A 94 10.78 3.35 -12.42
C ILE A 94 10.23 3.59 -13.82
N SER A 95 9.40 4.61 -14.02
CA SER A 95 8.68 4.95 -15.27
C SER A 95 7.98 3.77 -15.96
N ASN A 96 7.69 2.70 -15.21
CA ASN A 96 7.11 1.46 -15.71
C ASN A 96 5.68 1.29 -15.19
N ILE A 97 4.73 1.77 -16.00
CA ILE A 97 3.30 1.73 -15.66
C ILE A 97 2.75 0.31 -15.51
N ARG A 98 3.34 -0.68 -16.20
CA ARG A 98 2.90 -2.08 -16.12
C ARG A 98 3.30 -2.72 -14.79
N ALA A 99 4.47 -2.38 -14.26
CA ALA A 99 4.87 -2.79 -12.91
C ALA A 99 3.92 -2.17 -11.85
N VAL A 100 3.58 -0.89 -11.99
CA VAL A 100 2.64 -0.23 -11.06
C VAL A 100 1.23 -0.82 -11.14
N GLN A 101 0.75 -1.17 -12.34
CA GLN A 101 -0.52 -1.88 -12.53
C GLN A 101 -0.57 -3.19 -11.72
N GLN A 102 0.51 -3.99 -11.78
CA GLN A 102 0.60 -5.26 -11.06
C GLN A 102 0.60 -5.05 -9.54
N LEU A 103 1.35 -4.06 -9.05
CA LEU A 103 1.39 -3.71 -7.62
C LEU A 103 0.03 -3.20 -7.12
N LEU A 104 -0.72 -2.50 -7.95
CA LEU A 104 -2.08 -2.05 -7.65
C LEU A 104 -3.14 -3.15 -7.80
N GLY A 105 -2.81 -4.27 -8.45
CA GLY A 105 -3.77 -5.33 -8.76
C GLY A 105 -4.88 -4.90 -9.73
N HIS A 106 -4.62 -3.91 -10.58
CA HIS A 106 -5.58 -3.46 -11.59
C HIS A 106 -5.60 -4.41 -12.79
N THR A 107 -6.79 -4.80 -13.23
CA THR A 107 -6.96 -5.68 -14.40
C THR A 107 -6.69 -4.96 -15.71
N LYS A 108 -7.05 -3.67 -15.78
CA LYS A 108 -6.92 -2.82 -16.97
C LYS A 108 -5.82 -1.78 -16.78
N LEU A 109 -5.06 -1.52 -17.84
CA LEU A 109 -4.00 -0.52 -17.81
C LEU A 109 -4.59 0.89 -17.74
N GLU A 110 -5.71 1.14 -18.42
CA GLU A 110 -6.39 2.45 -18.40
C GLU A 110 -6.82 2.85 -16.98
N SER A 111 -7.21 1.88 -16.15
CA SER A 111 -7.53 2.13 -14.73
C SER A 111 -6.32 2.66 -13.96
N THR A 112 -5.11 2.21 -14.31
CA THR A 112 -3.86 2.65 -13.66
C THR A 112 -3.45 4.03 -14.13
N VAL A 113 -3.55 4.33 -15.43
CA VAL A 113 -3.32 5.67 -15.98
C VAL A 113 -4.22 6.69 -15.29
N ARG A 114 -5.53 6.43 -15.25
CA ARG A 114 -6.51 7.31 -14.61
C ARG A 114 -6.27 7.43 -13.10
N TYR A 115 -5.87 6.35 -12.43
CA TYR A 115 -5.63 6.35 -10.99
C TYR A 115 -4.40 7.18 -10.59
N LEU A 116 -3.34 7.12 -11.39
CA LEU A 116 -2.13 7.91 -11.18
C LEU A 116 -2.30 9.37 -11.62
N GLY A 117 -3.26 9.64 -12.52
CA GLY A 117 -3.45 10.97 -13.09
C GLY A 117 -2.32 11.32 -14.07
N ILE A 118 -1.82 10.31 -14.80
CA ILE A 118 -0.80 10.51 -15.82
C ILE A 118 -1.47 11.25 -16.98
N GLU A 119 -1.10 12.52 -17.16
CA GLU A 119 -1.52 13.36 -18.28
C GLU A 119 -0.44 13.37 -19.38
N VAL A 120 -0.74 13.98 -20.53
CA VAL A 120 0.19 14.08 -21.67
C VAL A 120 1.50 14.79 -21.27
N ASP A 121 1.46 15.68 -20.29
CA ASP A 121 2.64 16.41 -19.77
C ASP A 121 3.70 15.48 -19.16
N ASP A 122 3.31 14.33 -18.61
CA ASP A 122 4.27 13.33 -18.11
C ASP A 122 5.04 12.66 -19.26
N ALA A 123 4.42 12.55 -20.47
CA ALA A 123 5.10 12.00 -21.64
C ALA A 123 6.16 12.95 -22.19
N LEU A 124 5.93 14.26 -22.11
CA LEU A 124 6.91 15.28 -22.48
C LEU A 124 8.11 15.27 -21.53
N ALA A 125 7.88 15.19 -20.22
CA ALA A 125 8.95 15.10 -19.23
C ALA A 125 9.81 13.83 -19.38
N ILE A 126 9.19 12.69 -19.72
CA ILE A 126 9.92 11.45 -20.02
C ILE A 126 10.74 11.59 -21.33
N SER A 127 10.19 12.25 -22.35
CA SER A 127 10.89 12.50 -23.62
C SER A 127 12.11 13.41 -23.45
N GLU A 128 12.04 14.42 -22.59
CA GLU A 128 13.17 15.34 -22.33
C GLU A 128 14.36 14.64 -21.65
N GLN A 129 14.12 13.56 -20.91
CA GLN A 129 15.18 12.78 -20.24
C GLN A 129 15.91 11.80 -21.17
N VAL A 130 15.40 11.59 -22.39
CA VAL A 130 15.99 10.70 -23.37
C VAL A 130 16.63 11.54 -24.48
N GLU A 131 17.91 11.88 -24.30
CA GLU A 131 18.76 12.31 -25.42
C GLU A 131 19.18 11.08 -26.23
N LEU A 132 18.90 11.06 -27.53
CA LEU A 132 19.44 10.10 -28.49
C LEU A 132 20.69 10.66 -29.17
#